data_AF-A0A1G5QMN1-F1
#
_entry.id   AF-A0A1G5QMN1-F1
#
_cell.length_a   1.000
_cell.length_b   1.000
_cell.length_c   1.000
_cell.angle_alpha   90.00
_cell.angle_beta   90.00
_cell.angle_gamma   90.00
#
_symmetry.space_group_name_H-M   'P 1'
#
loop_
_entity.id
_entity.type
_entity.pdbx_description
1 polymer ?
#
loop_
_entity_poly.entity_id
_entity_poly.type
_entity_poly.pdbx_seq_one_letter_code
_entity_poly.pdbx_strand_id
1 'polypeptide(L)' 'MSENRAELVKERIKLQESLREHIAKNGFDYREYVNPPADSWVGQYQKRIKEIDDVLSPELQYWKG' A
#
# COMPACT_ATOMS: atom_id res chain seq x y z
N MET A 1 -13.87 -5.20 -15.95
CA MET A 1 -13.18 -4.05 -15.31
C MET A 1 -13.54 -3.87 -13.84
N SER A 2 -14.77 -4.16 -13.40
CA SER A 2 -15.16 -4.06 -11.97
C SER A 2 -14.60 -5.17 -11.08
N GLU A 3 -14.55 -6.42 -11.56
CA GLU A 3 -14.01 -7.56 -10.78
C GLU A 3 -12.54 -7.35 -10.40
N ASN A 4 -11.71 -6.81 -11.30
CA ASN A 4 -10.31 -6.50 -11.01
C ASN A 4 -10.17 -5.42 -9.92
N ARG A 5 -11.03 -4.40 -9.91
CA ARG A 5 -11.04 -3.39 -8.84
C ARG A 5 -11.48 -3.95 -7.50
N ALA A 6 -12.49 -4.82 -7.47
CA ALA A 6 -12.96 -5.45 -6.23
C ALA A 6 -11.86 -6.33 -5.60
N GLU A 7 -11.12 -7.08 -6.41
CA GLU A 7 -9.98 -7.87 -5.94
C GLU A 7 -8.84 -7.01 -5.41
N LEU A 8 -8.51 -5.90 -6.08
CA LEU A 8 -7.51 -4.94 -5.58
C LEU A 8 -7.93 -4.30 -4.25
N VAL A 9 -9.22 -4.01 -4.05
CA VAL A 9 -9.72 -3.52 -2.74
C VAL A 9 -9.55 -4.58 -1.66
N LYS A 10 -9.89 -5.84 -1.94
CA LYS A 10 -9.68 -6.95 -0.99
C LYS A 10 -8.19 -7.13 -0.66
N GLU A 11 -7.32 -7.07 -1.66
CA GLU A 11 -5.88 -7.15 -1.47
C GLU A 11 -5.36 -6.01 -0.58
N ARG A 12 -5.81 -4.78 -0.84
CA ARG A 12 -5.48 -3.61 -0.04
C ARG A 12 -5.86 -3.77 1.43
N ILE A 13 -7.07 -4.30 1.70
CA ILE A 13 -7.54 -4.57 3.07
C ILE A 13 -6.62 -5.60 3.74
N LYS A 14 -6.32 -6.71 3.07
CA LYS A 14 -5.40 -7.74 3.60
C LYS A 14 -4.01 -7.18 3.91
N LEU A 15 -3.46 -6.36 3.03
CA LEU A 15 -2.16 -5.72 3.25
C LEU A 15 -2.19 -4.81 4.49
N GLN A 16 -3.27 -4.05 4.70
CA GLN A 16 -3.43 -3.23 5.90
C GLN A 16 -3.53 -4.07 7.19
N GLU A 17 -4.19 -5.22 7.13
CA GLU A 17 -4.21 -6.18 8.24
C GLU A 17 -2.80 -6.72 8.52
N SER A 18 -2.07 -7.14 7.48
CA SER A 18 -0.69 -7.62 7.61
C SER A 18 0.25 -6.55 8.19
N LEU A 19 0.06 -5.27 7.87
CA LEU A 19 0.81 -4.18 8.49
C LEU A 19 0.52 -4.09 9.99
N ARG A 20 -0.75 -4.19 10.39
CA ARG A 20 -1.12 -4.17 11.81
C ARG A 20 -0.50 -5.33 12.56
N GLU A 21 -0.53 -6.53 11.99
CA GLU A 21 0.09 -7.73 12.57
C GLU A 21 1.61 -7.59 12.67
N HIS A 22 2.26 -7.07 11.63
CA HIS A 22 3.69 -6.81 11.63
C HIS A 22 4.09 -5.83 12.74
N ILE A 23 3.35 -4.72 12.87
CA ILE A 23 3.57 -3.72 13.92
C ILE A 23 3.31 -4.30 15.32
N ALA A 24 2.24 -5.09 15.48
CA ALA A 24 1.93 -5.72 16.75
C ALA A 24 3.04 -6.71 17.20
N LYS A 25 3.68 -7.39 16.24
CA LYS A 25 4.75 -8.36 16.50
C LYS A 25 6.11 -7.70 16.73
N ASN A 26 6.48 -6.72 15.91
CA ASN A 26 7.83 -6.18 15.84
C ASN A 26 7.97 -4.78 16.48
N GLY A 27 6.85 -4.16 16.86
CA GLY A 27 6.78 -2.74 17.18
C GLY A 27 6.69 -1.88 15.92
N PHE A 28 6.36 -0.60 16.11
CA PHE A 28 6.38 0.38 15.04
C PHE A 28 7.71 1.12 15.01
N ASP A 29 8.45 1.02 13.90
CA ASP A 29 9.65 1.82 13.66
C ASP A 29 9.34 2.94 12.65
N TYR A 30 9.38 4.18 13.13
CA TYR A 30 9.12 5.35 12.29
C TYR A 30 10.20 5.56 11.21
N ARG A 31 11.47 5.23 11.51
CA ARG A 31 12.58 5.40 10.55
C ARG A 31 12.44 4.41 9.41
N GLU A 32 12.14 3.15 9.72
CA GLU A 32 11.87 2.15 8.70
C GLU A 32 10.62 2.50 7.91
N TYR A 33 9.56 3.01 8.56
CA TYR A 33 8.34 3.37 7.85
C TYR A 33 8.53 4.55 6.88
N VAL A 34 9.30 5.58 7.25
CA VAL A 34 9.51 6.75 6.37
C VAL A 34 10.55 6.48 5.27
N ASN A 35 11.54 5.64 5.55
CA ASN A 35 12.61 5.32 4.60
C ASN A 35 12.97 3.83 4.69
N PRO A 36 12.09 2.93 4.20
CA PRO A 36 12.31 1.51 4.31
C PRO A 36 13.49 1.08 3.42
N PRO A 37 14.36 0.18 3.89
CA PRO A 37 15.28 -0.52 3.01
C PRO A 37 14.50 -1.21 1.87
N ALA A 38 15.04 -1.23 0.65
CA ALA A 38 14.34 -1.72 -0.53
C ALA A 38 13.83 -3.17 -0.39
N ASP A 39 14.56 -4.01 0.35
CA ASP A 39 14.22 -5.41 0.59
C ASP A 39 13.50 -5.64 1.92
N SER A 40 13.19 -4.59 2.69
CA SER A 40 12.47 -4.71 3.94
C SER A 40 11.00 -5.06 3.70
N TRP A 41 10.38 -5.71 4.69
CA TRP A 41 8.97 -6.06 4.64
C TRP A 41 8.09 -4.81 4.47
N VAL A 42 8.40 -3.72 5.18
CA VAL A 42 7.69 -2.45 5.09
C VAL A 42 7.86 -1.81 3.70
N GLY A 43 9.06 -1.91 3.10
CA GLY A 43 9.31 -1.44 1.74
C GLY A 43 8.49 -2.17 0.70
N GLN A 44 8.41 -3.51 0.80
CA GLN A 44 7.58 -4.33 -0.07
C GLN A 44 6.08 -4.01 0.10
N TYR A 45 5.61 -3.85 1.34
CA TYR A 45 4.24 -3.43 1.66
C TYR A 45 3.89 -2.09 1.00
N GLN A 46 4.72 -1.06 1.19
CA GLN A 46 4.47 0.28 0.63
C GLN A 46 4.46 0.28 -0.89
N LYS A 47 5.40 -0.45 -1.52
CA LYS A 47 5.43 -0.60 -2.96
C LYS A 47 4.11 -1.19 -3.47
N ARG A 48 3.62 -2.25 -2.85
CA ARG A 48 2.39 -2.92 -3.30
C ARG A 48 1.15 -2.05 -3.08
N ILE A 49 1.06 -1.33 -1.97
CA ILE A 49 -0.03 -0.37 -1.73
C ILE A 49 -0.03 0.72 -2.80
N LYS A 50 1.14 1.24 -3.16
CA LYS A 50 1.26 2.26 -4.23
C LYS A 50 0.77 1.74 -5.57
N GLU A 51 1.19 0.53 -5.97
CA GLU A 51 0.71 -0.10 -7.22
C GLU A 51 -0.82 -0.26 -7.25
N ILE A 52 -1.43 -0.61 -6.12
CA ILE A 52 -2.88 -0.73 -6.00
C ILE A 52 -3.55 0.65 -6.07
N ASP A 53 -3.02 1.63 -5.34
CA ASP A 53 -3.58 2.99 -5.27
C ASP A 53 -3.48 3.69 -6.65
N ASP A 54 -2.43 3.47 -7.43
CA ASP A 54 -2.29 3.99 -8.80
C ASP A 54 -3.43 3.49 -9.73
N VAL A 55 -4.00 2.32 -9.46
CA VAL A 55 -5.13 1.76 -10.23
C VAL A 55 -6.48 2.21 -9.67
N LEU A 56 -6.63 2.19 -8.34
CA LEU A 56 -7.91 2.47 -7.67
C LEU A 56 -8.22 3.97 -7.61
N SER A 57 -7.19 4.76 -7.34
CA SER A 57 -7.21 6.20 -7.08
C SER A 57 -6.13 6.90 -7.93
N PRO A 58 -6.25 6.84 -9.27
CA PRO A 58 -5.28 7.48 -10.15
C PRO A 58 -5.22 8.97 -9.89
N GLU A 59 -4.05 9.56 -10.14
CA GLU A 59 -3.80 10.98 -9.91
C GLU A 59 -4.83 11.86 -10.64
N LEU A 60 -5.39 12.83 -9.92
CA LEU A 60 -6.32 13.79 -10.50
C LEU A 60 -5.57 14.67 -11.50
N GLN A 61 -5.97 14.61 -12.76
CA GLN A 61 -5.45 15.54 -13.75
C GLN A 61 -6.17 16.88 -13.66
N TYR A 62 -5.40 17.96 -13.64
CA TYR A 62 -5.95 19.31 -13.79
C TYR A 62 -6.68 19.41 -15.13
N TRP A 63 -7.87 19.99 -15.10
CA TRP A 63 -8.62 20.30 -16.32
C TRP A 63 -7.79 21.26 -17.18
N LYS A 64 -7.34 20.77 -18.34
CA LYS A 64 -6.76 21.61 -19.40
C LYS A 64 -7.89 21.87 -20.38
N GLY A 65 -8.53 23.03 -20.24
CA GLY A 65 -9.55 23.52 -21.18
C GLY A 65 -9.02 23.63 -22.60
#